data_AF-A0A9N9NC58-F1
#
_entry.id   AF-A0A9N9NC58-F1
#
_cell.length_a   1.000
_cell.length_b   1.000
_cell.length_c   1.000
_cell.angle_alpha   90.00
_cell.angle_beta   90.00
_cell.angle_gamma   90.00
#
_symmetry.space_group_name_H-M   'P 1'
#
loop_
_entity.id
_entity.type
_entity.pdbx_description
1 polymer ?
#
loop_
_entity_poly.entity_id
_entity_poly.type
_entity_poly.pdbx_seq_one_letter_code
_entity_poly.pdbx_strand_id
1 'polypeptide(L)'
;MFSEDLENRRRKSFGSFSVLTDNVISECILSKLSAKVSLITELKLLNLIPLSFIELALSSRVSKFFYIFAHDDQLWKKHCLDKWGHDRRVMENFVYRRSWLLSYLFPTSLSEQEEQMICNHPAQQTFYFSDVSSYYLYAKWCRCNMNLSNFVPSQDLPLETKIPVEDGRNLTRERFEAFYDAQAVPVLITNGEIEKWKAWNDWKWENLLQKYGKQAFRVANDHGGKNRYFLMTLNSYAHYMKFQCDETPLYVFDNEFADRNPEMANAYE
;
A
#
# COMPACT_ATOMS: atom_id res chain seq x y z
N MET A 1 41.06 11.34 -24.61
CA MET A 1 41.27 9.95 -25.06
C MET A 1 40.35 8.94 -24.36
N PHE A 2 39.99 9.10 -23.06
CA PHE A 2 39.01 8.22 -22.39
C PHE A 2 37.52 8.49 -22.74
N SER A 3 37.13 9.71 -23.12
CA SER A 3 35.70 10.03 -23.35
C SER A 3 35.16 9.59 -24.72
N GLU A 4 35.98 9.60 -25.78
CA GLU A 4 35.56 9.12 -27.11
C GLU A 4 35.28 7.60 -27.14
N ASP A 5 36.03 6.82 -26.34
CA ASP A 5 35.82 5.38 -26.22
C ASP A 5 34.52 5.08 -25.45
N LEU A 6 34.21 5.85 -24.40
CA LEU A 6 32.95 5.77 -23.67
C LEU A 6 31.74 6.16 -24.53
N GLU A 7 31.82 7.25 -25.30
CA GLU A 7 30.72 7.65 -26.20
C GLU A 7 30.49 6.64 -27.32
N ASN A 8 31.56 6.08 -27.90
CA ASN A 8 31.45 5.05 -28.93
C ASN A 8 30.86 3.75 -28.38
N ARG A 9 31.23 3.33 -27.16
CA ARG A 9 30.59 2.20 -26.47
C ARG A 9 29.12 2.49 -26.18
N ARG A 10 28.81 3.68 -25.67
CA ARG A 10 27.43 4.12 -25.36
C ARG A 10 26.55 4.10 -26.61
N ARG A 11 27.03 4.67 -27.73
CA ARG A 11 26.34 4.65 -29.03
C ARG A 11 26.16 3.24 -29.59
N LYS A 12 27.17 2.37 -29.46
CA LYS A 12 27.07 0.96 -29.89
C LYS A 12 26.07 0.16 -29.06
N SER A 13 26.01 0.38 -27.75
CA SER A 13 25.12 -0.37 -26.84
C SER A 13 23.68 0.14 -26.85
N PHE A 14 23.48 1.46 -26.77
CA PHE A 14 22.13 2.07 -26.63
C PHE A 14 21.57 2.64 -27.95
N GLY A 15 22.32 2.59 -29.05
CA GLY A 15 21.85 3.06 -30.36
C GLY A 15 21.39 4.52 -30.32
N SER A 16 20.21 4.80 -30.86
CA SER A 16 19.59 6.14 -30.85
C SER A 16 19.29 6.66 -29.44
N PHE A 17 19.20 5.81 -28.43
CA PHE A 17 18.98 6.23 -27.04
C PHE A 17 20.25 6.76 -26.36
N SER A 18 21.43 6.56 -26.96
CA SER A 18 22.69 7.04 -26.40
C SER A 18 22.78 8.57 -26.24
N VAL A 19 21.94 9.33 -26.95
CA VAL A 19 21.80 10.79 -26.84
C VAL A 19 21.10 11.23 -25.55
N LEU A 20 20.38 10.32 -24.90
CA LEU A 20 19.72 10.59 -23.63
C LEU A 20 20.75 10.52 -22.50
N THR A 21 20.61 11.41 -21.52
CA THR A 21 21.45 11.38 -20.31
C THR A 21 21.19 10.10 -19.51
N ASP A 22 22.17 9.66 -18.72
CA ASP A 22 22.00 8.47 -17.87
C ASP A 22 20.78 8.60 -16.96
N ASN A 23 20.49 9.80 -16.46
CA ASN A 23 19.31 10.05 -15.64
C ASN A 23 18.01 9.79 -16.41
N VAL A 24 17.91 10.22 -17.68
CA VAL A 24 16.70 10.00 -18.50
C VAL A 24 16.56 8.51 -18.84
N ILE A 25 17.63 7.84 -19.23
CA ILE A 25 17.60 6.39 -19.52
C ILE A 25 17.20 5.62 -18.26
N SER A 26 17.79 5.97 -17.12
CA SER A 26 17.48 5.37 -15.83
C SER A 26 16.06 5.64 -15.39
N GLU A 27 15.51 6.82 -15.63
CA GLU A 27 14.10 7.10 -15.40
C GLU A 27 13.18 6.24 -16.26
N CYS A 28 13.50 6.06 -17.54
CA CYS A 28 12.74 5.16 -18.40
C CYS A 28 12.83 3.72 -17.91
N ILE A 29 13.99 3.26 -17.42
CA ILE A 29 14.16 1.91 -16.87
C ILE A 29 13.39 1.75 -15.56
N LEU A 30 13.57 2.64 -14.58
CA LEU A 30 12.91 2.58 -13.28
C LEU A 30 11.40 2.68 -13.41
N SER A 31 10.89 3.63 -14.19
CA SER A 31 9.45 3.78 -14.42
C SER A 31 8.86 2.61 -15.19
N LYS A 32 9.51 2.09 -16.24
CA LYS A 32 8.98 0.95 -17.01
C LYS A 32 9.07 -0.36 -16.25
N LEU A 33 10.13 -0.59 -15.49
CA LEU A 33 10.25 -1.79 -14.66
C LEU A 33 9.25 -1.76 -13.50
N SER A 34 9.01 -0.59 -12.90
CA SER A 34 8.03 -0.45 -11.80
C SER A 34 6.57 -0.42 -12.31
N ALA A 35 6.28 0.28 -13.41
CA ALA A 35 4.93 0.34 -14.00
C ALA A 35 4.48 -0.99 -14.64
N LYS A 36 5.40 -1.85 -15.09
CA LYS A 36 5.08 -3.21 -15.58
C LYS A 36 4.56 -4.15 -14.48
N VAL A 37 4.61 -3.74 -13.21
CA VAL A 37 4.00 -4.49 -12.10
C VAL A 37 2.52 -4.11 -11.89
N SER A 38 2.06 -2.96 -12.40
CA SER A 38 0.69 -2.46 -12.19
C SER A 38 -0.18 -2.41 -13.46
N LEU A 39 0.38 -2.30 -14.67
CA LEU A 39 -0.39 -2.31 -15.93
C LEU A 39 -0.41 -3.70 -16.58
N ILE A 40 -1.11 -4.64 -15.96
CA ILE A 40 -1.48 -5.92 -16.59
C ILE A 40 -2.78 -5.69 -17.37
N THR A 41 -2.70 -5.17 -18.60
CA THR A 41 -3.69 -5.57 -19.63
C THR A 41 -3.21 -5.38 -21.08
N GLU A 42 -2.40 -4.38 -21.42
CA GLU A 42 -2.18 -4.05 -22.85
C GLU A 42 -0.89 -4.57 -23.51
N LEU A 43 0.00 -5.28 -22.80
CA LEU A 43 1.22 -5.84 -23.42
C LEU A 43 1.40 -7.34 -23.15
N LYS A 44 0.42 -8.15 -23.60
CA LYS A 44 0.58 -9.61 -23.77
C LYS A 44 1.67 -10.00 -24.80
N LEU A 45 2.28 -9.03 -25.50
CA LEU A 45 3.20 -9.29 -26.62
C LEU A 45 4.69 -9.20 -26.28
N LEU A 46 5.10 -8.88 -25.04
CA LEU A 46 6.54 -8.75 -24.71
C LEU A 46 7.09 -9.73 -23.67
N ASN A 47 6.29 -10.65 -23.10
CA ASN A 47 6.79 -11.78 -22.29
C ASN A 47 7.93 -11.43 -21.30
N LEU A 48 7.89 -10.25 -20.69
CA LEU A 48 8.80 -9.90 -19.60
C LEU A 48 8.14 -10.43 -18.33
N ILE A 49 8.48 -11.68 -18.04
CA ILE A 49 8.12 -12.42 -16.83
C ILE A 49 8.30 -11.49 -15.63
N PRO A 50 7.32 -11.38 -14.70
CA PRO A 50 7.56 -10.67 -13.44
C PRO A 50 8.80 -11.28 -12.78
N LEU A 51 9.86 -10.48 -12.57
CA LEU A 51 11.10 -10.95 -11.95
C LEU A 51 10.75 -11.74 -10.70
N SER A 52 11.24 -12.97 -10.59
CA SER A 52 11.16 -13.72 -9.35
C SER A 52 11.88 -12.96 -8.24
N PHE A 53 11.56 -13.27 -6.98
CA PHE A 53 12.26 -12.65 -5.83
C PHE A 53 13.78 -12.87 -5.89
N ILE A 54 14.23 -13.99 -6.48
CA ILE A 54 15.65 -14.30 -6.69
C ILE A 54 16.25 -13.35 -7.72
N GLU A 55 15.62 -13.21 -8.88
CA GLU A 55 16.10 -12.31 -9.94
C GLU A 55 16.08 -10.85 -9.48
N LEU A 56 15.07 -10.44 -8.71
CA LEU A 56 15.00 -9.11 -8.09
C LEU A 56 16.19 -8.90 -7.14
N ALA A 57 16.44 -9.85 -6.23
CA ALA A 57 17.58 -9.79 -5.32
C ALA A 57 18.93 -9.77 -6.05
N LEU A 58 19.11 -10.59 -7.08
CA LEU A 58 20.34 -10.62 -7.89
C LEU A 58 20.53 -9.31 -8.67
N SER A 59 19.46 -8.72 -9.18
CA SER A 59 19.53 -7.46 -9.93
C SER A 59 20.12 -6.34 -9.08
N SER A 60 19.84 -6.32 -7.76
CA SER A 60 20.38 -5.32 -6.84
C SER A 60 21.92 -5.23 -6.83
N ARG A 61 22.61 -6.29 -7.29
CA ARG A 61 24.08 -6.39 -7.34
C ARG A 61 24.69 -5.89 -8.65
N VAL A 62 23.87 -5.53 -9.64
CA VAL A 62 24.33 -5.25 -11.01
C VAL A 62 24.77 -3.79 -11.18
N SER A 63 24.02 -2.84 -10.63
CA SER A 63 24.34 -1.40 -10.69
C SER A 63 23.56 -0.62 -9.63
N LYS A 64 23.92 0.64 -9.37
CA LYS A 64 23.16 1.54 -8.49
C LYS A 64 21.68 1.70 -8.89
N PHE A 65 21.37 1.68 -10.19
CA PHE A 65 20.00 1.81 -10.68
C PHE A 65 19.18 0.55 -10.41
N PHE A 66 19.76 -0.63 -10.65
CA PHE A 66 19.11 -1.89 -10.30
C PHE A 66 19.04 -2.12 -8.78
N TYR A 67 20.00 -1.60 -8.02
CA TYR A 67 19.90 -1.55 -6.56
C TYR A 67 18.67 -0.75 -6.13
N ILE A 68 18.54 0.49 -6.59
CA ILE A 68 17.40 1.37 -6.27
C ILE A 68 16.08 0.71 -6.71
N PHE A 69 16.03 0.15 -7.92
CA PHE A 69 14.87 -0.59 -8.41
C PHE A 69 14.51 -1.77 -7.48
N ALA A 70 15.47 -2.63 -7.18
CA ALA A 70 15.26 -3.81 -6.36
C ALA A 70 14.94 -3.50 -4.90
N HIS A 71 15.24 -2.29 -4.43
CA HIS A 71 14.89 -1.81 -3.09
C HIS A 71 13.59 -0.98 -3.07
N ASP A 72 12.86 -0.89 -4.18
CA ASP A 72 11.48 -0.41 -4.15
C ASP A 72 10.61 -1.40 -3.35
N ASP A 73 10.25 -1.00 -2.14
CA ASP A 73 9.58 -1.85 -1.16
C ASP A 73 8.20 -2.34 -1.63
N GLN A 74 7.53 -1.64 -2.57
CA GLN A 74 6.26 -2.12 -3.12
C GLN A 74 6.44 -3.38 -4.00
N LEU A 75 7.62 -3.60 -4.58
CA LEU A 75 7.92 -4.85 -5.28
C LEU A 75 7.96 -6.02 -4.28
N TRP A 76 8.55 -5.79 -3.12
CA TRP A 76 8.60 -6.79 -2.05
C TRP A 76 7.25 -7.01 -1.40
N LYS A 77 6.39 -5.99 -1.29
CA LYS A 77 5.00 -6.14 -0.84
C LYS A 77 4.28 -7.20 -1.67
N LYS A 78 4.39 -7.10 -2.99
CA LYS A 78 3.82 -8.07 -3.92
C LYS A 78 4.33 -9.48 -3.64
N HIS A 79 5.65 -9.67 -3.59
CA HIS A 79 6.24 -10.99 -3.35
C HIS A 79 5.91 -11.56 -1.96
N CYS A 80 5.85 -10.71 -0.94
CA CYS A 80 5.51 -11.07 0.44
C CYS A 80 4.08 -11.61 0.50
N LEU A 81 3.13 -10.87 -0.04
CA LEU A 81 1.72 -11.26 -0.01
C LEU A 81 1.42 -12.42 -0.96
N ASP A 82 2.12 -12.53 -2.09
CA ASP A 82 2.00 -13.69 -3.00
C ASP A 82 2.50 -14.99 -2.37
N LYS A 83 3.55 -14.90 -1.54
CA LYS A 83 4.12 -16.05 -0.86
C LYS A 83 3.36 -16.42 0.41
N TRP A 84 3.07 -15.43 1.24
CA TRP A 84 2.61 -15.63 2.61
C TRP A 84 1.14 -15.33 2.82
N GLY A 85 0.47 -14.56 1.96
CA GLY A 85 -0.89 -14.06 2.20
C GLY A 85 -1.94 -15.15 2.40
N HIS A 86 -1.74 -16.36 1.87
CA HIS A 86 -2.63 -17.51 2.10
C HIS A 86 -2.03 -18.58 3.01
N ASP A 87 -0.82 -18.36 3.53
CA ASP A 87 -0.25 -19.22 4.56
C ASP A 87 -0.84 -18.82 5.92
N ARG A 88 -1.85 -19.58 6.35
CA ARG A 88 -2.55 -19.33 7.61
C ARG A 88 -1.61 -19.31 8.81
N ARG A 89 -0.59 -20.16 8.85
CA ARG A 89 0.34 -20.24 10.00
C ARG A 89 1.17 -18.97 10.12
N VAL A 90 1.55 -18.41 8.98
CA VAL A 90 2.27 -17.14 8.90
C VAL A 90 1.34 -15.97 9.21
N MET A 91 0.18 -15.89 8.53
CA MET A 91 -0.72 -14.73 8.64
C MET A 91 -1.42 -14.58 9.99
N GLU A 92 -1.55 -15.67 10.76
CA GLU A 92 -2.00 -15.63 12.15
C GLU A 92 -1.03 -14.84 13.06
N ASN A 93 0.27 -14.90 12.76
CA ASN A 93 1.35 -14.31 13.56
C ASN A 93 2.23 -13.36 12.73
N PHE A 94 1.65 -12.72 11.70
CA PHE A 94 2.42 -11.92 10.76
C PHE A 94 2.98 -10.66 11.42
N VAL A 95 4.24 -10.35 11.13
CA VAL A 95 4.91 -9.15 11.65
C VAL A 95 5.39 -8.29 10.50
N TYR A 96 4.81 -7.09 10.39
CA TYR A 96 5.32 -6.09 9.47
C TYR A 96 6.60 -5.44 10.03
N ARG A 97 7.73 -5.59 9.32
CA ARG A 97 9.06 -5.23 9.83
C ARG A 97 9.57 -3.92 9.24
N ARG A 98 8.70 -2.91 9.15
CA ARG A 98 8.98 -1.57 8.58
C ARG A 98 9.40 -1.54 7.10
N SER A 99 9.68 -2.70 6.51
CA SER A 99 9.87 -2.92 5.08
C SER A 99 9.28 -4.27 4.70
N TRP A 100 8.72 -4.34 3.50
CA TRP A 100 8.21 -5.58 2.94
C TRP A 100 9.30 -6.58 2.60
N LEU A 101 10.53 -6.14 2.29
CA LEU A 101 11.66 -7.07 2.13
C LEU A 101 11.95 -7.82 3.43
N LEU A 102 12.04 -7.12 4.57
CA LEU A 102 12.25 -7.78 5.86
C LEU A 102 11.06 -8.65 6.26
N SER A 103 9.83 -8.20 6.02
CA SER A 103 8.65 -9.03 6.24
C SER A 103 8.58 -10.25 5.32
N TYR A 104 9.11 -10.16 4.09
CA TYR A 104 9.21 -11.31 3.20
C TYR A 104 10.18 -12.38 3.76
N LEU A 105 11.33 -11.94 4.27
CA LEU A 105 12.37 -12.80 4.81
C LEU A 105 12.02 -13.37 6.19
N PHE A 106 11.38 -12.55 7.02
CA PHE A 106 11.11 -12.82 8.43
C PHE A 106 9.63 -12.50 8.77
N PRO A 107 8.68 -13.30 8.26
CA PRO A 107 7.27 -12.90 8.24
C PRO A 107 6.56 -13.04 9.59
N THR A 108 7.16 -13.71 10.57
CA THR A 108 6.55 -13.95 11.89
C THR A 108 7.43 -13.42 13.03
N SER A 109 6.91 -13.50 14.25
CA SER A 109 7.68 -13.29 15.48
C SER A 109 8.92 -14.18 15.51
N LEU A 110 9.98 -13.64 16.10
CA LEU A 110 11.27 -14.31 16.25
C LEU A 110 11.71 -14.31 17.71
N SER A 111 12.72 -15.11 18.03
CA SER A 111 13.40 -15.01 19.32
C SER A 111 14.16 -13.69 19.44
N GLU A 112 14.44 -13.27 20.68
CA GLU A 112 15.20 -12.04 20.97
C GLU A 112 16.59 -12.03 20.28
N GLN A 113 17.23 -13.20 20.20
CA GLN A 113 18.52 -13.35 19.51
C GLN A 113 18.40 -13.11 18.01
N GLU A 114 17.35 -13.64 17.38
CA GLU A 114 17.09 -13.44 15.94
C GLU A 114 16.68 -11.99 15.63
N GLU A 115 15.90 -11.35 16.50
CA GLU A 115 15.59 -9.92 16.38
C GLU A 115 16.86 -9.06 16.40
N GLN A 116 17.81 -9.38 17.28
CA GLN A 116 19.10 -8.69 17.35
C GLN A 116 19.94 -8.89 16.08
N MET A 117 19.87 -10.08 15.45
CA MET A 117 20.53 -10.34 14.17
C MET A 117 19.91 -9.53 13.04
N ILE A 118 18.58 -9.37 13.03
CA ILE A 118 17.86 -8.61 12.00
C ILE A 118 18.23 -7.13 12.03
N CYS A 119 18.41 -6.54 13.21
CA CYS A 119 18.88 -5.15 13.34
C CYS A 119 20.19 -4.88 12.58
N ASN A 120 21.02 -5.91 12.38
CA ASN A 120 22.28 -5.81 11.63
C ASN A 120 22.21 -6.41 10.22
N HIS A 121 21.03 -6.85 9.78
CA HIS A 121 20.87 -7.55 8.51
C HIS A 121 21.16 -6.58 7.33
N PRO A 122 21.86 -7.03 6.27
CA PRO A 122 22.19 -6.16 5.12
C PRO A 122 20.97 -5.50 4.47
N ALA A 123 19.81 -6.14 4.49
CA ALA A 123 18.56 -5.57 3.98
C ALA A 123 18.04 -4.36 4.78
N GLN A 124 18.54 -4.13 6.01
CA GLN A 124 18.28 -2.89 6.75
C GLN A 124 19.17 -1.73 6.27
N GLN A 125 20.32 -2.03 5.66
CA GLN A 125 21.27 -1.04 5.22
C GLN A 125 20.87 -0.51 3.83
N THR A 126 20.39 0.72 3.79
CA THR A 126 20.03 1.39 2.54
C THR A 126 21.23 2.17 2.02
N PHE A 127 21.68 1.88 0.79
CA PHE A 127 22.67 2.71 0.10
C PHE A 127 22.00 3.93 -0.51
N TYR A 128 22.64 5.09 -0.33
CA TYR A 128 22.21 6.35 -0.91
C TYR A 128 23.13 6.75 -2.06
N PHE A 129 22.55 7.13 -3.20
CA PHE A 129 23.26 7.56 -4.39
C PHE A 129 22.83 8.99 -4.75
N SER A 130 23.60 9.99 -4.33
CA SER A 130 23.29 11.41 -4.55
C SER A 130 23.25 11.84 -6.01
N ASP A 131 23.87 11.05 -6.88
CA ASP A 131 23.96 11.29 -8.32
C ASP A 131 22.87 10.58 -9.13
N VAL A 132 21.87 9.97 -8.46
CA VAL A 132 20.69 9.38 -9.09
C VAL A 132 19.44 10.17 -8.67
N SER A 133 18.75 10.72 -9.66
CA SER A 133 17.46 11.40 -9.47
C SER A 133 16.36 10.64 -10.17
N SER A 134 15.22 10.44 -9.49
CA SER A 134 14.05 9.84 -10.10
C SER A 134 12.77 10.58 -9.80
N TYR A 135 12.09 11.09 -10.84
CA TYR A 135 10.78 11.73 -10.69
C TYR A 135 9.71 10.71 -10.33
N TYR A 136 9.81 9.49 -10.89
CA TYR A 136 8.89 8.41 -10.54
C TYR A 136 8.96 8.06 -9.04
N LEU A 137 10.17 7.79 -8.53
CA LEU A 137 10.36 7.44 -7.12
C LEU A 137 10.11 8.63 -6.20
N TYR A 138 10.45 9.85 -6.63
CA TYR A 138 10.13 11.07 -5.89
C TYR A 138 8.63 11.29 -5.75
N ALA A 139 7.87 11.20 -6.85
CA ALA A 139 6.42 11.34 -6.81
C ALA A 139 5.76 10.28 -5.91
N LYS A 140 6.28 9.05 -5.93
CA LYS A 140 5.85 7.99 -5.03
C LYS A 140 6.17 8.31 -3.56
N TRP A 141 7.39 8.73 -3.26
CA TRP A 141 7.76 9.20 -1.93
C TRP A 141 6.85 10.33 -1.45
N CYS A 142 6.52 11.29 -2.32
CA CYS A 142 5.54 12.34 -2.00
C CYS A 142 4.18 11.75 -1.63
N ARG A 143 3.66 10.77 -2.36
CA ARG A 143 2.37 10.11 -2.04
C ARG A 143 2.42 9.38 -0.69
N CYS A 144 3.51 8.67 -0.39
CA CYS A 144 3.69 7.95 0.88
C CYS A 144 3.83 8.89 2.10
N ASN A 145 4.31 10.11 1.91
CA ASN A 145 4.64 11.05 3.00
C ASN A 145 3.80 12.34 2.96
N MET A 146 2.73 12.35 2.16
CA MET A 146 1.87 13.52 2.00
C MET A 146 1.10 13.78 3.30
N ASN A 147 1.27 14.97 3.88
CA ASN A 147 0.40 15.38 4.97
C ASN A 147 -0.93 15.87 4.40
N LEU A 148 -1.97 15.04 4.56
CA LEU A 148 -3.32 15.31 4.07
C LEU A 148 -4.00 16.48 4.79
N SER A 149 -3.51 16.93 5.96
CA SER A 149 -4.08 18.10 6.65
C SER A 149 -4.06 19.38 5.79
N ASN A 150 -3.15 19.45 4.83
CA ASN A 150 -3.00 20.59 3.93
C ASN A 150 -3.99 20.56 2.75
N PHE A 151 -4.70 19.44 2.56
CA PHE A 151 -5.67 19.24 1.49
C PHE A 151 -7.11 19.32 1.97
N VAL A 152 -7.34 19.77 3.21
CA VAL A 152 -8.68 20.06 3.72
C VAL A 152 -9.24 21.23 2.91
N PRO A 153 -10.35 21.05 2.17
CA PRO A 153 -10.91 22.13 1.35
C PRO A 153 -11.28 23.34 2.21
N SER A 154 -11.07 24.55 1.68
CA SER A 154 -11.44 25.79 2.37
C SER A 154 -12.94 25.82 2.67
N GLN A 155 -13.31 26.36 3.84
CA GLN A 155 -14.71 26.46 4.25
C GLN A 155 -15.55 27.36 3.33
N ASP A 156 -14.90 28.24 2.56
CA ASP A 156 -15.51 29.22 1.65
C ASP A 156 -15.91 28.66 0.28
N LEU A 157 -15.92 27.34 0.12
CA LEU A 157 -16.40 26.71 -1.12
C LEU A 157 -17.86 27.10 -1.41
N PRO A 158 -18.23 27.36 -2.69
CA PRO A 158 -19.60 27.64 -3.09
C PRO A 158 -20.56 26.55 -2.59
N LEU A 159 -21.76 26.94 -2.16
CA LEU A 159 -22.76 26.00 -1.62
C LEU A 159 -23.08 24.85 -2.58
N GLU A 160 -23.07 25.13 -3.89
CA GLU A 160 -23.30 24.15 -4.97
C GLU A 160 -22.24 23.04 -5.03
N THR A 161 -21.07 23.27 -4.46
CA THR A 161 -19.97 22.28 -4.40
C THR A 161 -19.97 21.47 -3.11
N LYS A 162 -20.85 21.79 -2.15
CA LYS A 162 -20.94 21.11 -0.86
C LYS A 162 -21.99 20.00 -0.92
N ILE A 163 -21.67 18.85 -0.34
CA ILE A 163 -22.67 17.79 -0.11
C ILE A 163 -23.70 18.35 0.88
N PRO A 164 -25.01 18.30 0.58
CA PRO A 164 -26.06 18.69 1.51
C PRO A 164 -25.91 17.97 2.86
N VAL A 165 -26.12 18.71 3.95
CA VAL A 165 -26.12 18.17 5.31
C VAL A 165 -27.52 18.26 5.87
N GLU A 166 -28.10 17.12 6.25
CA GLU A 166 -29.43 17.04 6.84
C GLU A 166 -29.35 16.60 8.31
N ASP A 167 -30.26 17.09 9.13
CA ASP A 167 -30.45 16.62 10.50
C ASP A 167 -31.35 15.38 10.47
N GLY A 168 -30.79 14.22 10.81
CA GLY A 168 -31.46 12.92 10.82
C GLY A 168 -32.71 12.88 11.69
N ARG A 169 -32.82 13.74 12.71
CA ARG A 169 -34.04 13.85 13.54
C ARG A 169 -35.24 14.45 12.80
N ASN A 170 -34.96 15.21 11.73
CA ASN A 170 -35.97 15.89 10.90
C ASN A 170 -36.09 15.27 9.50
N LEU A 171 -35.18 14.37 9.12
CA LEU A 171 -35.14 13.72 7.82
C LEU A 171 -36.10 12.52 7.79
N THR A 172 -37.31 12.73 7.27
CA THR A 172 -38.24 11.62 7.06
C THR A 172 -37.81 10.74 5.88
N ARG A 173 -38.30 9.50 5.86
CA ARG A 173 -38.05 8.57 4.76
C ARG A 173 -38.52 9.13 3.42
N GLU A 174 -39.70 9.72 3.36
CA GLU A 174 -40.29 10.27 2.14
C GLU A 174 -39.46 11.44 1.60
N ARG A 175 -38.95 12.29 2.51
CA ARG A 175 -38.04 13.37 2.15
C ARG A 175 -36.72 12.81 1.61
N PHE A 176 -36.16 11.81 2.29
CA PHE A 176 -34.92 11.17 1.83
C PHE A 176 -35.07 10.54 0.45
N GLU A 177 -36.12 9.77 0.24
CA GLU A 177 -36.42 9.11 -1.03
C GLU A 177 -36.63 10.13 -2.17
N ALA A 178 -37.42 11.19 -1.94
CA ALA A 178 -37.75 12.16 -2.98
C ALA A 178 -36.58 13.08 -3.38
N PHE A 179 -35.74 13.48 -2.41
CA PHE A 179 -34.71 14.49 -2.65
C PHE A 179 -33.29 13.93 -2.82
N TYR A 180 -33.02 12.73 -2.33
CA TYR A 180 -31.66 12.16 -2.34
C TYR A 180 -31.60 10.81 -3.07
N ASP A 181 -32.33 9.79 -2.60
CA ASP A 181 -32.23 8.43 -3.14
C ASP A 181 -32.68 8.34 -4.61
N ALA A 182 -33.93 8.77 -4.91
CA ALA A 182 -34.48 8.70 -6.26
C ALA A 182 -33.74 9.60 -7.27
N GLN A 183 -33.06 10.64 -6.78
CA GLN A 183 -32.28 11.57 -7.62
C GLN A 183 -30.79 11.19 -7.70
N ALA A 184 -30.36 10.14 -6.98
CA ALA A 184 -28.95 9.76 -6.84
C ALA A 184 -28.05 10.92 -6.37
N VAL A 185 -28.57 11.76 -5.48
CA VAL A 185 -27.86 12.91 -4.91
C VAL A 185 -27.25 12.51 -3.57
N PRO A 186 -25.92 12.66 -3.36
CA PRO A 186 -25.31 12.35 -2.08
C PRO A 186 -25.78 13.31 -0.98
N VAL A 187 -25.90 12.81 0.24
CA VAL A 187 -26.27 13.60 1.42
C VAL A 187 -25.48 13.10 2.64
N LEU A 188 -25.08 14.04 3.50
CA LEU A 188 -24.52 13.75 4.82
C LEU A 188 -25.62 13.86 5.86
N ILE A 189 -25.86 12.79 6.62
CA ILE A 189 -26.86 12.76 7.69
C ILE A 189 -26.15 12.96 9.02
N THR A 190 -26.53 14.01 9.74
CA THR A 190 -26.03 14.32 11.09
C THR A 190 -27.11 13.97 12.13
N ASN A 191 -26.74 13.75 13.40
CA ASN A 191 -27.68 13.39 14.46
C ASN A 191 -28.60 12.20 14.12
N GLY A 192 -28.10 11.23 13.35
CA GLY A 192 -28.85 10.02 12.95
C GLY A 192 -28.94 8.97 14.06
N GLU A 193 -28.85 9.38 15.32
CA GLU A 193 -28.80 8.54 16.53
C GLU A 193 -27.63 7.53 16.59
N ILE A 194 -26.65 7.63 15.68
CA ILE A 194 -25.46 6.77 15.63
C ILE A 194 -24.64 6.84 16.93
N GLU A 195 -24.73 7.94 17.67
CA GLU A 195 -24.05 8.13 18.96
C GLU A 195 -24.61 7.21 20.06
N LYS A 196 -25.82 6.66 19.86
CA LYS A 196 -26.42 5.66 20.76
C LYS A 196 -25.88 4.25 20.49
N TRP A 197 -25.30 4.00 19.32
CA TRP A 197 -24.73 2.70 18.99
C TRP A 197 -23.59 2.37 19.95
N LYS A 198 -23.53 1.11 20.38
CA LYS A 198 -22.43 0.63 21.23
C LYS A 198 -21.08 0.84 20.54
N ALA A 199 -21.03 0.64 19.22
CA ALA A 199 -19.85 0.84 18.39
C ALA A 199 -19.25 2.26 18.52
N TRP A 200 -20.08 3.30 18.68
CA TRP A 200 -19.62 4.68 18.81
C TRP A 200 -18.62 4.88 19.95
N ASN A 201 -18.86 4.21 21.08
CA ASN A 201 -18.00 4.30 22.26
C ASN A 201 -16.97 3.17 22.33
N ASP A 202 -17.34 1.96 21.88
CA ASP A 202 -16.55 0.75 22.08
C ASP A 202 -15.55 0.47 20.97
N TRP A 203 -15.78 0.91 19.73
CA TRP A 203 -14.86 0.63 18.61
C TRP A 203 -13.64 1.55 18.60
N LYS A 204 -12.91 1.53 19.72
CA LYS A 204 -11.58 2.11 19.89
C LYS A 204 -10.54 1.02 19.69
N TRP A 205 -9.34 1.38 19.22
CA TRP A 205 -8.29 0.41 18.91
C TRP A 205 -7.95 -0.49 20.09
N GLU A 206 -7.87 0.05 21.30
CA GLU A 206 -7.54 -0.71 22.51
C GLU A 206 -8.59 -1.80 22.79
N ASN A 207 -9.88 -1.43 22.71
CA ASN A 207 -11.00 -2.34 22.94
C ASN A 207 -11.11 -3.40 21.82
N LEU A 208 -10.97 -2.96 20.56
CA LEU A 208 -11.00 -3.85 19.41
C LEU A 208 -9.88 -4.87 19.45
N LEU A 209 -8.66 -4.45 19.81
CA LEU A 209 -7.51 -5.36 19.92
C LEU A 209 -7.63 -6.30 21.14
N GLN A 210 -8.14 -5.81 22.26
CA GLN A 210 -8.39 -6.64 23.44
C GLN A 210 -9.35 -7.79 23.12
N LYS A 211 -10.42 -7.50 22.36
CA LYS A 211 -11.50 -8.46 22.10
C LYS A 211 -11.29 -9.29 20.83
N TYR A 212 -10.86 -8.65 19.75
CA TYR A 212 -10.78 -9.22 18.40
C TYR A 212 -9.35 -9.31 17.86
N GLY A 213 -8.33 -8.98 18.65
CA GLY A 213 -6.93 -8.92 18.20
C GLY A 213 -6.41 -10.20 17.53
N LYS A 214 -6.80 -11.37 18.03
CA LYS A 214 -6.40 -12.68 17.48
C LYS A 214 -7.28 -13.17 16.32
N GLN A 215 -8.35 -12.46 16.01
CA GLN A 215 -9.25 -12.86 14.94
C GLN A 215 -8.78 -12.35 13.60
N ALA A 216 -8.95 -13.17 12.58
CA ALA A 216 -8.57 -12.84 11.23
C ALA A 216 -9.69 -12.08 10.52
N PHE A 217 -9.33 -10.94 9.94
CA PHE A 217 -10.19 -10.13 9.08
C PHE A 217 -9.71 -10.22 7.65
N ARG A 218 -10.64 -10.07 6.71
CA ARG A 218 -10.32 -9.92 5.29
C ARG A 218 -9.64 -8.58 5.06
N VAL A 219 -8.43 -8.64 4.52
CA VAL A 219 -7.60 -7.49 4.18
C VAL A 219 -7.43 -7.44 2.67
N ALA A 220 -7.74 -6.29 2.09
CA ALA A 220 -7.62 -5.96 0.69
C ALA A 220 -6.22 -5.44 0.35
N ASN A 221 -5.79 -5.78 -0.87
CA ASN A 221 -4.55 -5.34 -1.52
C ASN A 221 -4.84 -5.05 -2.99
N ASP A 222 -5.64 -4.01 -3.24
CA ASP A 222 -6.27 -3.74 -4.54
C ASP A 222 -5.26 -3.55 -5.69
N HIS A 223 -4.03 -3.13 -5.37
CA HIS A 223 -2.98 -2.84 -6.35
C HIS A 223 -1.82 -3.85 -6.31
N GLY A 224 -1.95 -4.99 -5.63
CA GLY A 224 -0.82 -5.89 -5.41
C GLY A 224 -1.12 -7.38 -5.59
N GLY A 225 -0.07 -8.12 -5.98
CA GLY A 225 -0.06 -9.59 -5.94
C GLY A 225 -0.89 -10.31 -7.01
N LYS A 226 -0.96 -11.63 -6.87
CA LYS A 226 -1.91 -12.55 -7.50
C LYS A 226 -3.26 -12.49 -6.80
N ASN A 227 -3.27 -12.13 -5.52
CA ASN A 227 -4.43 -12.21 -4.64
C ASN A 227 -4.81 -10.83 -4.14
N ARG A 228 -6.05 -10.42 -4.42
CA ARG A 228 -6.60 -9.13 -3.97
C ARG A 228 -6.99 -9.13 -2.50
N TYR A 229 -7.21 -10.30 -1.92
CA TYR A 229 -7.67 -10.44 -0.54
C TYR A 229 -6.94 -11.59 0.15
N PHE A 230 -6.71 -11.42 1.44
CA PHE A 230 -6.20 -12.44 2.34
C PHE A 230 -6.75 -12.23 3.75
N LEU A 231 -6.53 -13.20 4.63
CA LEU A 231 -6.90 -13.11 6.04
C LEU A 231 -5.67 -12.72 6.86
N MET A 232 -5.82 -11.74 7.75
CA MET A 232 -4.76 -11.28 8.66
C MET A 232 -5.38 -11.00 10.03
N THR A 233 -4.67 -11.34 11.12
CA THR A 233 -5.18 -11.03 12.47
C THR A 233 -5.23 -9.53 12.71
N LEU A 234 -6.23 -9.07 13.48
CA LEU A 234 -6.37 -7.63 13.76
C LEU A 234 -5.13 -7.06 14.48
N ASN A 235 -4.46 -7.85 15.32
CA ASN A 235 -3.17 -7.51 15.93
C ASN A 235 -2.08 -7.27 14.87
N SER A 236 -1.94 -8.18 13.91
CA SER A 236 -0.95 -8.04 12.83
C SER A 236 -1.27 -6.83 11.95
N TYR A 237 -2.55 -6.59 11.66
CA TYR A 237 -2.98 -5.43 10.89
C TYR A 237 -2.74 -4.11 11.62
N ALA A 238 -3.09 -4.02 12.90
CA ALA A 238 -2.81 -2.82 13.70
C ALA A 238 -1.30 -2.55 13.85
N HIS A 239 -0.49 -3.61 14.00
CA HIS A 239 0.96 -3.50 13.98
C HIS A 239 1.46 -2.96 12.63
N TYR A 240 0.97 -3.51 11.52
CA TYR A 240 1.26 -3.01 10.18
C TYR A 240 0.89 -1.54 10.02
N MET A 241 -0.34 -1.15 10.37
CA MET A 241 -0.83 0.23 10.29
C MET A 241 0.08 1.23 11.02
N LYS A 242 0.62 0.83 12.18
CA LYS A 242 1.48 1.69 13.01
C LYS A 242 2.81 2.03 12.35
N PHE A 243 3.35 1.17 11.48
CA PHE A 243 4.71 1.26 10.99
C PHE A 243 4.85 1.41 9.47
N GLN A 244 3.77 1.18 8.71
CA GLN A 244 3.77 1.23 7.26
C GLN A 244 3.90 2.67 6.72
N CYS A 245 4.54 2.80 5.55
CA CYS A 245 4.58 4.01 4.73
C CYS A 245 4.27 3.66 3.25
N ASP A 246 3.32 2.76 3.04
CA ASP A 246 2.92 2.28 1.73
C ASP A 246 2.25 3.38 0.91
N GLU A 247 2.50 3.36 -0.40
CA GLU A 247 1.80 4.22 -1.35
C GLU A 247 0.31 3.85 -1.43
N THR A 248 0.03 2.54 -1.41
CA THR A 248 -1.31 1.97 -1.35
C THR A 248 -1.37 1.01 -0.15
N PRO A 249 -1.70 1.51 1.06
CA PRO A 249 -1.73 0.68 2.26
C PRO A 249 -2.70 -0.49 2.13
N LEU A 250 -2.45 -1.55 2.90
CA LEU A 250 -3.45 -2.61 3.09
C LEU A 250 -4.67 -2.04 3.80
N TYR A 251 -5.84 -2.59 3.49
CA TYR A 251 -7.10 -2.12 4.06
C TYR A 251 -7.95 -3.27 4.56
N VAL A 252 -8.38 -3.24 5.82
CA VAL A 252 -9.41 -4.18 6.31
C VAL A 252 -10.71 -3.88 5.59
N PHE A 253 -11.16 -4.81 4.76
CA PHE A 253 -12.42 -4.74 4.05
C PHE A 253 -13.08 -6.12 4.11
N ASP A 254 -13.87 -6.30 5.15
CA ASP A 254 -14.41 -7.59 5.54
C ASP A 254 -15.94 -7.58 5.47
N ASN A 255 -16.49 -8.28 4.49
CA ASN A 255 -17.93 -8.40 4.26
C ASN A 255 -18.57 -9.57 5.04
N GLU A 256 -17.77 -10.37 5.73
CA GLU A 256 -18.21 -11.56 6.47
C GLU A 256 -17.86 -11.47 7.96
N PHE A 257 -17.44 -10.28 8.42
CA PHE A 257 -17.07 -10.07 9.82
C PHE A 257 -18.24 -10.33 10.77
N ALA A 258 -19.47 -10.02 10.34
CA ALA A 258 -20.69 -10.24 11.12
C ALA A 258 -20.96 -11.73 11.36
N ASP A 259 -20.73 -12.58 10.36
CA ASP A 259 -20.91 -14.03 10.50
C ASP A 259 -19.87 -14.64 11.46
N ARG A 260 -18.63 -14.14 11.39
CA ARG A 260 -17.54 -14.58 12.29
C ARG A 260 -17.67 -13.99 13.70
N ASN A 261 -18.22 -12.78 13.80
CA ASN A 261 -18.34 -12.01 15.03
C ASN A 261 -19.71 -11.33 15.16
N PRO A 262 -20.76 -12.10 15.49
CA PRO A 262 -22.12 -11.55 15.59
C PRO A 262 -22.23 -10.39 16.57
N GLU A 263 -21.41 -10.37 17.62
CA GLU A 263 -21.37 -9.26 18.58
C GLU A 263 -20.89 -7.93 17.98
N MET A 264 -20.09 -7.95 16.91
CA MET A 264 -19.73 -6.72 16.19
C MET A 264 -20.93 -6.20 15.39
N ALA A 265 -21.72 -7.09 14.78
CA ALA A 265 -22.94 -6.70 14.08
C ALA A 265 -23.97 -6.08 15.04
N ASN A 266 -24.11 -6.65 16.24
CA ASN A 266 -25.00 -6.13 17.29
C ASN A 266 -24.51 -4.81 17.94
N ALA A 267 -23.39 -4.24 17.48
CA ALA A 267 -22.84 -3.01 18.04
C ALA A 267 -23.39 -1.74 17.36
N TYR A 268 -24.09 -1.87 16.23
CA TYR A 268 -24.68 -0.76 15.47
C TYR A 268 -26.07 -1.17 14.92
N GLU A 269 -26.88 -0.20 14.49
CA GLU A 269 -28.28 -0.40 14.05
C GLU A 269 -28.60 0.26 12.72
#